data_AF-A0A7U7GFG2-F1
#
_entry.id   AF-A0A7U7GFG2-F1
#
_cell.length_a   1.000
_cell.length_b   1.000
_cell.length_c   1.000
_cell.angle_alpha   90.00
_cell.angle_beta   90.00
_cell.angle_gamma   90.00
#
_symmetry.space_group_name_H-M   'P 1'
#
loop_
_entity.id
_entity.type
_entity.pdbx_description
1 polymer ?
#
loop_
_entity_poly.entity_id
_entity_poly.type
_entity_poly.pdbx_seq_one_letter_code
_entity_poly.pdbx_strand_id
1 'polypeptide(L)'
;MLRGQLRVNDEQLKTGFVMPMPEDWKILRMWQKAAIVAGLLITAPLFVWFLLGLLGLVPSMVQVFGPDGVRTPASIVVAGLLIAALGFWDD
;
A
#
# COMPACT_ATOMS: atom_id res chain seq x y z
N MET A 1 -36.86 8.36 35.15
CA MET A 1 -35.65 8.87 34.45
C MET A 1 -34.91 7.82 33.62
N LEU A 2 -35.30 6.52 33.62
CA LEU A 2 -34.58 5.43 32.91
C LEU A 2 -35.00 5.19 31.43
N ARG A 3 -36.10 5.79 30.95
CA ARG A 3 -36.68 5.48 29.63
C ARG A 3 -36.02 6.23 28.45
N GLY A 4 -35.34 7.34 28.73
CA GLY A 4 -34.66 8.16 27.70
C GLY A 4 -33.31 7.59 27.28
N GLN A 5 -32.59 6.91 28.18
CA GLN A 5 -31.26 6.37 27.92
C GLN A 5 -31.29 5.12 27.02
N LEU A 6 -32.35 4.30 27.12
CA LEU A 6 -32.49 3.09 26.30
C LEU A 6 -32.72 3.41 24.82
N ARG A 7 -33.51 4.44 24.50
CA ARG A 7 -33.75 4.84 23.10
C ARG A 7 -32.48 5.35 22.40
N VAL A 8 -31.59 6.03 23.11
CA VAL A 8 -30.33 6.54 22.55
C VAL A 8 -29.41 5.39 22.13
N ASN A 9 -29.40 4.28 22.89
CA ASN A 9 -28.61 3.11 22.54
C ASN A 9 -29.16 2.38 21.29
N ASP A 10 -30.47 2.30 21.12
CA ASP A 10 -31.07 1.57 20.00
C ASP A 10 -30.83 2.25 18.64
N GLU A 11 -30.79 3.60 18.61
CA GLU A 11 -30.46 4.35 17.39
C GLU A 11 -28.96 4.25 17.07
N GLN A 12 -28.08 4.34 18.06
CA GLN A 12 -26.62 4.19 17.88
C GLN A 12 -26.22 2.79 17.39
N LEU A 13 -26.94 1.75 17.83
CA LEU A 13 -26.76 0.37 17.36
C LEU A 13 -27.28 0.18 15.92
N LYS A 14 -28.37 0.85 15.54
CA LYS A 14 -28.95 0.78 14.18
C LYS A 14 -28.16 1.56 13.14
N THR A 15 -27.48 2.63 13.54
CA THR A 15 -26.65 3.45 12.66
C THR A 15 -25.25 2.88 12.47
N GLY A 16 -24.95 1.72 13.06
CA GLY A 16 -23.66 1.04 12.95
C GLY A 16 -22.53 1.96 13.38
N PHE A 17 -22.48 2.28 14.69
CA PHE A 17 -21.39 2.99 15.37
C PHE A 17 -20.34 3.61 14.41
N VAL A 18 -20.71 4.71 13.77
CA VAL A 18 -19.79 5.47 12.91
C VAL A 18 -18.90 6.24 13.86
N MET A 19 -17.79 5.60 14.26
CA MET A 19 -16.79 6.20 15.14
C MET A 19 -16.20 7.41 14.39
N PRO A 20 -16.40 8.67 14.85
CA PRO A 20 -15.72 9.80 14.24
C PRO A 20 -14.22 9.61 14.46
N MET A 21 -13.49 9.45 13.35
CA MET A 21 -12.07 9.07 13.37
C MET A 21 -11.27 10.10 14.19
N PRO A 22 -10.64 9.70 15.31
CA PRO A 22 -9.97 10.64 16.18
C PRO A 22 -8.66 11.17 15.54
N GLU A 23 -8.29 12.41 15.85
CA GLU A 23 -7.29 13.20 15.11
C GLU A 23 -5.86 12.60 15.16
N ASP A 24 -5.58 11.78 16.15
CA ASP A 24 -4.37 10.97 16.33
C ASP A 24 -4.12 9.96 15.19
N TRP A 25 -5.15 9.58 14.44
CA TRP A 25 -5.04 8.69 13.27
C TRP A 25 -4.58 9.42 11.99
N LYS A 26 -4.40 10.75 12.03
CA LYS A 26 -3.76 11.48 10.91
C LYS A 26 -2.33 11.01 10.66
N ILE A 27 -1.57 10.75 11.72
CA ILE A 27 -0.17 10.31 11.63
C ILE A 27 -0.08 8.93 11.01
N LEU A 28 -0.93 7.99 11.43
CA LEU A 28 -1.04 6.65 10.85
C LEU A 28 -1.34 6.71 9.34
N ARG A 29 -2.34 7.50 8.94
CA ARG A 29 -2.67 7.72 7.52
C ARG A 29 -1.52 8.36 6.72
N MET A 30 -0.73 9.23 7.35
CA MET A 30 0.45 9.81 6.71
C MET A 30 1.55 8.76 6.48
N TRP A 31 1.82 7.91 7.46
CA TRP A 31 2.77 6.81 7.34
C TRP A 31 2.32 5.73 6.34
N GLN A 32 1.03 5.44 6.26
CA GLN A 32 0.46 4.57 5.23
C GLN A 32 0.72 5.12 3.83
N LYS A 33 0.36 6.38 3.58
CA LYS A 33 0.61 7.04 2.29
C LYS A 33 2.11 7.05 1.97
N ALA A 34 2.96 7.28 2.96
CA ALA A 34 4.40 7.21 2.78
C ALA A 34 4.86 5.79 2.39
N ALA A 35 4.30 4.74 2.97
CA ALA A 35 4.60 3.35 2.60
C ALA A 35 4.17 3.03 1.16
N ILE A 36 2.95 3.44 0.76
CA ILE A 36 2.47 3.30 -0.63
C ILE A 36 3.45 3.97 -1.59
N VAL A 37 3.74 5.25 -1.34
CA VAL A 37 4.60 6.06 -2.22
C VAL A 37 6.02 5.50 -2.26
N ALA A 38 6.60 5.11 -1.12
CA ALA A 38 7.94 4.54 -1.05
C ALA A 38 8.03 3.20 -1.81
N GLY A 39 7.08 2.29 -1.58
CA GLY A 39 7.03 1.00 -2.28
C GLY A 39 6.88 1.16 -3.79
N LEU A 40 6.06 2.13 -4.21
CA LEU A 40 5.88 2.47 -5.62
C LEU A 40 7.14 3.09 -6.24
N LEU A 41 7.81 4.00 -5.55
CA LEU A 41 9.05 4.64 -6.02
C LEU A 41 10.21 3.64 -6.19
N ILE A 42 10.27 2.61 -5.34
CA ILE A 42 11.27 1.54 -5.47
C ILE A 42 10.93 0.61 -6.64
N THR A 43 9.65 0.27 -6.82
CA THR A 43 9.20 -0.72 -7.80
C THR A 43 9.07 -0.16 -9.23
N ALA A 44 8.52 1.05 -9.35
CA ALA A 44 8.21 1.68 -10.64
C ALA A 44 9.41 1.78 -11.60
N PRO A 45 10.62 2.24 -11.20
CA PRO A 45 11.75 2.33 -12.12
C PRO A 45 12.18 0.95 -12.65
N LEU A 46 12.13 -0.09 -11.81
CA LEU A 46 12.43 -1.46 -12.23
C LEU A 46 11.37 -2.00 -13.19
N PHE A 47 10.10 -1.70 -12.94
CA PHE A 47 9.01 -2.07 -13.84
C PHE A 47 9.13 -1.39 -15.21
N VAL A 48 9.45 -0.10 -15.23
CA VAL A 48 9.69 0.67 -16.47
C VAL A 48 10.88 0.10 -17.23
N TRP A 49 12.00 -0.19 -16.55
CA TRP A 49 13.15 -0.81 -17.18
C TRP A 49 12.76 -2.16 -17.79
N PHE A 50 12.04 -3.01 -17.06
CA PHE A 50 11.58 -4.30 -17.57
C PHE A 50 10.78 -4.15 -18.87
N LEU A 51 9.82 -3.21 -18.92
CA LEU A 51 9.04 -2.93 -20.13
C LEU A 51 9.91 -2.42 -21.29
N LEU A 52 10.81 -1.47 -21.04
CA LEU A 52 11.70 -0.95 -22.07
C LEU A 52 12.66 -2.03 -22.60
N GLY A 53 13.12 -2.92 -21.72
CA GLY A 53 13.94 -4.07 -22.08
C GLY A 53 13.17 -5.11 -22.89
N LEU A 54 11.88 -5.31 -22.62
CA LEU A 54 11.00 -6.20 -23.38
C LEU A 54 10.78 -5.68 -24.81
N LEU A 55 10.68 -4.36 -24.97
CA LEU A 55 10.57 -3.69 -26.27
C LEU A 55 11.91 -3.60 -27.02
N GLY A 56 13.03 -3.98 -26.39
CA GLY A 56 14.37 -3.94 -26.98
C GLY A 56 14.98 -2.53 -27.09
N LEU A 57 14.42 -1.52 -26.39
CA LEU A 57 14.95 -0.15 -26.41
C LEU A 57 16.22 0.00 -25.55
N VAL A 58 16.38 -0.84 -24.54
CA VAL A 58 17.53 -0.89 -23.63
C VAL A 58 17.88 -2.35 -23.32
N PRO A 59 19.11 -2.62 -22.85
CA PRO A 59 19.49 -3.95 -22.39
C PRO A 59 18.52 -4.49 -21.34
N SER A 60 18.04 -5.72 -21.55
CA SER A 60 17.09 -6.34 -20.61
C SER A 60 17.76 -6.69 -19.29
N MET A 61 16.99 -6.79 -18.20
CA MET A 61 17.55 -7.17 -16.90
C MET A 61 18.23 -8.55 -16.93
N VAL A 62 17.74 -9.47 -17.77
CA VAL A 62 18.37 -10.78 -17.98
C VAL A 62 19.73 -10.62 -18.67
N GLN A 63 19.86 -9.68 -19.61
CA GLN A 63 21.14 -9.40 -20.28
C GLN A 63 22.13 -8.70 -19.33
N VAL A 64 21.66 -7.83 -18.44
CA VAL A 64 22.52 -7.06 -17.51
C VAL A 64 22.96 -7.90 -16.32
N PHE A 65 22.03 -8.64 -15.70
CA PHE A 65 22.29 -9.39 -14.47
C PHE A 65 22.52 -10.89 -14.71
N GLY A 66 22.23 -11.39 -15.92
CA GLY A 66 22.26 -12.82 -16.22
C GLY A 66 21.02 -13.57 -15.69
N PRO A 67 20.89 -14.87 -16.02
CA PRO A 67 19.74 -15.69 -15.62
C PRO A 67 19.61 -15.80 -14.10
N ASP A 68 20.73 -15.91 -13.38
CA ASP A 68 20.74 -16.03 -11.93
C ASP A 68 20.68 -14.68 -11.21
N GLY A 69 21.22 -13.61 -11.82
CA GLY A 69 21.25 -12.29 -11.19
C GLY A 69 19.92 -11.54 -11.24
N VAL A 70 18.96 -11.98 -12.06
CA VAL A 70 17.59 -11.42 -12.10
C VAL A 70 16.83 -11.57 -10.79
N ARG A 71 17.25 -12.50 -9.92
CA ARG A 71 16.65 -12.72 -8.60
C ARG A 71 16.70 -11.46 -7.72
N THR A 72 17.76 -10.66 -7.84
CA THR A 72 17.96 -9.44 -7.06
C THR A 72 16.98 -8.32 -7.42
N PRO A 73 16.83 -7.88 -8.69
CA PRO A 73 15.82 -6.90 -9.03
C PRO A 73 14.40 -7.43 -8.78
N ALA A 74 14.15 -8.73 -8.98
CA ALA A 74 12.85 -9.32 -8.68
C ALA A 74 12.51 -9.26 -7.17
N SER A 75 13.45 -9.55 -6.28
CA SER A 75 13.21 -9.47 -4.83
C SER A 75 12.99 -8.02 -4.36
N ILE A 76 13.67 -7.04 -4.97
CA ILE A 76 13.44 -5.62 -4.71
C ILE A 76 12.01 -5.21 -5.11
N VAL A 77 11.53 -5.65 -6.28
CA VAL A 77 10.16 -5.41 -6.72
C VAL A 77 9.15 -6.02 -5.73
N VAL A 78 9.35 -7.28 -5.32
CA VAL A 78 8.45 -7.93 -4.37
C VAL A 78 8.44 -7.21 -3.03
N ALA A 79 9.60 -6.82 -2.49
CA ALA A 79 9.69 -6.08 -1.25
C ALA A 79 8.99 -4.70 -1.35
N GLY A 80 9.21 -3.97 -2.46
CA GLY A 80 8.57 -2.68 -2.70
C GLY A 80 7.04 -2.80 -2.81
N LEU A 81 6.54 -3.82 -3.51
CA LEU A 81 5.10 -4.09 -3.61
C LEU A 81 4.48 -4.49 -2.27
N LEU A 82 5.18 -5.27 -1.44
CA LEU A 82 4.71 -5.62 -0.10
C LEU A 82 4.60 -4.38 0.80
N ILE A 83 5.59 -3.48 0.74
CA ILE A 83 5.54 -2.20 1.46
C ILE A 83 4.33 -1.37 0.98
N ALA A 84 4.09 -1.33 -0.33
CA ALA A 84 2.95 -0.60 -0.88
C ALA A 84 1.61 -1.23 -0.47
N ALA A 85 1.52 -2.56 -0.44
CA ALA A 85 0.32 -3.30 -0.03
C ALA A 85 -0.01 -3.11 1.46
N LEU A 86 1.00 -3.06 2.34
CA LEU A 86 0.80 -2.70 3.76
C LEU A 86 0.18 -1.30 3.91
N GLY A 87 0.53 -0.40 2.99
CA GLY A 87 -0.05 0.93 2.91
C GLY A 87 -1.54 0.95 2.58
N PHE A 88 -2.08 -0.08 1.92
CA PHE A 88 -3.45 -0.15 1.42
C PHE A 88 -4.45 -0.84 2.37
N TRP A 89 -3.98 -1.60 3.36
CA TRP A 89 -4.81 -2.49 4.19
C TRP A 89 -5.94 -1.81 5.01
N ASP A 90 -5.98 -0.49 5.09
CA ASP A 90 -6.93 0.28 5.92
C ASP A 90 -7.70 1.36 5.13
N ASP A 91 -7.68 1.31 3.78
CA ASP A 91 -8.41 2.22 2.87
C ASP A 91 -9.72 1.60 2.35
#